data_AF-A0A292E2T0-F1
#
_entry.id   AF-A0A292E2T0-F1
#
_cell.length_a   1.000
_cell.length_b   1.000
_cell.length_c   1.000
_cell.angle_alpha   90.00
_cell.angle_beta   90.00
_cell.angle_gamma   90.00
#
_symmetry.space_group_name_H-M   'P 1'
#
loop_
_entity.id
_entity.type
_entity.pdbx_description
1 polymer ?
#
loop_
_entity_poly.entity_id
_entity_poly.type
_entity_poly.pdbx_seq_one_letter_code
_entity_poly.pdbx_strand_id
1 'polypeptide(L)' 'MNEPLKALIEAARKALHTKGDLEVQRRSFAYGNTHFENDKITREMVDRIADEMPFAGDLEIRKK' A
#
# COMPACT_ATOMS: atom_id res chain seq x y z
N MET A 1 8.86 24.26 -5.90
CA MET A 1 7.92 23.76 -4.88
C MET A 1 7.34 24.96 -4.14
N ASN A 2 6.02 25.20 -4.23
CA ASN A 2 5.37 26.37 -3.62
C ASN A 2 4.96 26.09 -2.16
N GLU A 3 4.64 27.13 -1.40
CA GLU A 3 4.26 27.01 0.01
C GLU A 3 3.02 26.14 0.26
N PRO A 4 1.93 26.24 -0.54
CA PRO A 4 0.79 25.33 -0.40
C PRO A 4 1.16 23.85 -0.54
N LEU A 5 2.00 23.51 -1.53
CA LEU A 5 2.45 22.13 -1.74
C LEU A 5 3.32 21.63 -0.58
N LYS A 6 4.21 22.46 -0.03
CA LYS A 6 4.99 22.10 1.17
C LYS A 6 4.08 21.78 2.35
N ALA A 7 3.05 22.60 2.58
CA ALA A 7 2.10 22.38 3.68
C ALA A 7 1.36 21.04 3.55
N LEU A 8 0.94 20.67 2.33
CA LEU A 8 0.28 19.39 2.06
C LEU A 8 1.23 18.20 2.28
N ILE A 9 2.49 18.31 1.87
CA ILE A 9 3.50 17.27 2.11
C ILE A 9 3.72 17.06 3.62
N GLU A 10 3.85 18.14 4.38
CA GLU A 10 4.04 18.06 5.83
C GLU A 10 2.81 17.47 6.56
N ALA A 11 1.61 17.77 6.08
CA ALA A 11 0.39 17.14 6.58
C ALA A 11 0.38 15.63 6.28
N ALA A 12 0.70 15.23 5.05
CA ALA A 12 0.72 13.83 4.65
C ALA A 12 1.75 12.99 5.42
N ARG A 13 2.93 13.56 5.75
CA ARG A 13 3.95 12.89 6.56
C ARG A 13 3.49 12.54 7.97
N LYS A 14 2.54 13.31 8.52
CA LYS A 14 2.03 13.15 9.89
C LYS A 14 0.72 12.37 9.94
N ALA A 15 0.15 12.01 8.79
CA ALA A 15 -1.08 11.25 8.73
C ALA A 15 -0.86 9.86 9.35
N LEU A 16 -1.72 9.50 10.30
CA LEU A 16 -1.74 8.15 10.88
C LEU A 16 -2.52 7.24 9.95
N HIS A 17 -1.89 6.19 9.45
CA HIS A 17 -2.56 5.14 8.68
C HIS A 17 -2.97 4.00 9.59
N THR A 18 -4.21 3.55 9.46
CA THR A 18 -4.67 2.32 10.10
C THR A 18 -4.07 1.11 9.38
N LYS A 19 -4.15 -0.08 10.01
CA LYS A 19 -3.75 -1.32 9.33
C LYS A 19 -4.53 -1.56 8.03
N GLY A 20 -5.81 -1.21 8.00
CA GLY A 20 -6.65 -1.31 6.80
C GLY A 20 -6.18 -0.37 5.69
N ASP A 21 -5.81 0.87 6.02
CA ASP A 21 -5.29 1.83 5.03
C ASP A 21 -3.98 1.35 4.40
N LEU A 22 -3.09 0.80 5.21
CA LEU A 22 -1.83 0.23 4.75
C LEU A 22 -2.06 -0.97 3.82
N GLU A 23 -3.04 -1.82 4.13
CA GLU A 23 -3.35 -2.98 3.30
C GLU A 23 -3.98 -2.57 1.95
N VAL A 24 -4.89 -1.61 1.95
CA VAL A 24 -5.46 -1.04 0.72
C VAL A 24 -4.37 -0.40 -0.13
N GLN A 25 -3.46 0.35 0.49
CA GLN A 25 -2.32 0.95 -0.18
C GLN A 25 -1.40 -0.12 -0.78
N ARG A 26 -1.03 -1.15 0.00
CA ARG A 26 -0.20 -2.28 -0.45
C ARG A 26 -0.76 -2.95 -1.70
N ARG A 27 -2.05 -3.30 -1.68
CA ARG A 27 -2.74 -3.92 -2.82
C ARG A 27 -2.77 -3.01 -4.03
N SER A 28 -3.06 -1.73 -3.82
CA SER A 28 -3.15 -0.73 -4.89
C SER A 28 -1.80 -0.52 -5.58
N PHE A 29 -0.70 -0.46 -4.82
CA PHE A 29 0.64 -0.38 -5.38
C PHE A 29 1.04 -1.65 -6.14
N ALA A 30 0.78 -2.82 -5.57
CA ALA A 30 1.07 -4.08 -6.26
C ALA A 30 0.33 -4.18 -7.59
N TYR A 31 -0.97 -3.87 -7.61
CA TYR A 31 -1.76 -3.85 -8.84
C TYR A 31 -1.28 -2.78 -9.81
N GLY A 32 -1.10 -1.54 -9.36
CA GLY A 32 -0.68 -0.44 -10.22
C GLY A 32 0.63 -0.72 -10.95
N ASN A 33 1.63 -1.25 -10.23
CA ASN A 33 2.92 -1.58 -10.83
C ASN A 33 2.82 -2.77 -11.80
N THR A 34 2.13 -3.84 -11.39
CA THR A 34 2.09 -5.09 -12.19
C THR A 34 1.17 -5.01 -13.39
N HIS A 35 0.01 -4.38 -13.26
CA HIS A 35 -0.94 -4.19 -14.36
C HIS A 35 -0.42 -3.22 -15.41
N PHE A 36 0.36 -2.21 -15.00
CA PHE A 36 1.03 -1.31 -15.93
C PHE A 36 2.01 -2.05 -16.86
N GLU A 37 2.70 -3.07 -16.34
CA GLU A 37 3.64 -3.89 -17.13
C GLU A 37 2.95 -5.03 -17.89
N ASN A 38 1.83 -5.56 -17.36
CA ASN A 38 1.13 -6.70 -17.91
C ASN A 38 -0.38 -6.61 -17.63
N ASP A 39 -1.14 -6.28 -18.67
CA ASP A 39 -2.60 -6.12 -18.63
C ASP A 39 -3.36 -7.37 -18.19
N LYS A 40 -2.77 -8.56 -18.34
CA LYS A 40 -3.35 -9.84 -17.88
C LYS A 40 -3.32 -9.98 -16.36
N ILE A 41 -2.53 -9.19 -15.65
CA ILE A 41 -2.54 -9.17 -14.19
C ILE A 41 -3.74 -8.34 -13.74
N THR A 42 -4.73 -9.00 -13.15
CA THR A 42 -5.99 -8.37 -12.73
C THR A 42 -5.95 -7.98 -11.25
N ARG A 43 -6.88 -7.09 -10.86
CA ARG A 43 -7.03 -6.67 -9.48
C ARG A 43 -7.36 -7.85 -8.56
N GLU A 44 -8.23 -8.73 -9.02
CA GLU A 44 -8.66 -9.94 -8.30
C GLU A 44 -7.50 -10.89 -8.06
N MET A 45 -6.57 -11.00 -9.03
CA MET A 45 -5.36 -11.81 -8.87
C MET A 45 -4.49 -11.27 -7.75
N VAL A 46 -4.28 -9.96 -7.70
CA VAL A 46 -3.49 -9.30 -6.64
C VAL A 46 -4.16 -9.43 -5.28
N ASP A 47 -5.48 -9.23 -5.20
CA ASP A 47 -6.22 -9.34 -3.95
C ASP A 47 -6.13 -10.77 -3.38
N ARG A 48 -6.28 -11.80 -4.22
CA ARG A 48 -6.13 -13.21 -3.81
C ARG A 48 -4.74 -13.50 -3.25
N ILE A 49 -3.69 -13.04 -3.92
CA ILE A 49 -2.31 -13.24 -3.45
C ILE A 49 -2.06 -12.46 -2.15
N ALA A 50 -2.64 -11.27 -2.00
CA ALA A 50 -2.52 -10.49 -0.78
C ALA A 50 -3.17 -11.18 0.42
N ASP A 51 -4.26 -11.92 0.22
CA ASP A 51 -4.91 -12.72 1.27
C ASP A 51 -4.06 -13.96 1.66
N GLU A 52 -3.35 -14.56 0.70
CA GLU A 52 -2.46 -15.72 0.91
C GLU A 52 -1.12 -15.33 1.55
N MET A 53 -0.70 -14.07 1.39
CA MET A 53 0.61 -13.57 1.87
C MET A 53 0.46 -12.66 3.10
N PRO A 54 1.00 -13.05 4.27
CA PRO A 54 0.97 -12.21 5.46
C PRO A 54 1.72 -10.89 5.22
N PHE A 55 1.15 -9.79 5.72
CA PHE A 55 1.84 -8.51 5.72
C PHE A 55 3.14 -8.65 6.54
N ALA A 56 4.27 -8.19 6.00
CA ALA A 56 5.56 -8.29 6.70
C ALA A 56 5.53 -7.62 8.09
N GLY A 57 4.74 -6.55 8.25
CA GLY A 57 4.52 -5.91 9.56
C GLY A 57 3.83 -6.80 10.58
N ASP A 58 3.05 -7.79 10.15
CA ASP A 58 2.44 -8.79 11.05
C ASP A 58 3.44 -9.88 11.47
N LEU A 59 4.49 -10.13 10.68
CA LEU A 59 5.57 -11.09 11.01
C LEU A 59 6.54 -10.53 12.06
N GLU A 60 6.80 -9.21 12.06
CA GLU A 60 7.62 -8.57 13.10
C GLU A 60 6.93 -8.53 14.46
N ILE A 61 5.61 -8.40 14.50
CA ILE A 61 4.82 -8.43 15.75
C ILE A 61 4.94 -9.80 16.44
N ARG A 62 5.07 -10.90 15.68
CA ARG A 62 5.14 -12.27 16.22
C ARG A 62 6.52 -12.67 16.75
N LYS A 63 7.55 -11.84 16.56
CA LYS A 63 8.93 -12.08 17.05
C LYS A 63 9.25 -11.38 18.37
N LYS A 64 8.33 -10.55 18.88
CA LYS A 64 8.40 -9.96 20.23
C LYS A 64 7.52 -10.73 21.19
#